data_AF-A0ABD5GS79-F1
#
_entry.id   AF-A0ABD5GS79-F1
#
_cell.length_a   1.000
_cell.length_b   1.000
_cell.length_c   1.000
_cell.angle_alpha   90.00
_cell.angle_beta   90.00
_cell.angle_gamma   90.00
#
_symmetry.space_group_name_H-M   'P 1'
#
loop_
_entity.id
_entity.type
_entity.pdbx_description
1 polymer ?
#
loop_
_entity_poly.entity_id
_entity_poly.type
_entity_poly.pdbx_seq_one_letter_code
_entity_poly.pdbx_strand_id
1 'polypeptide(L)'
;MDIKLIKKLIDECGVKGYAKYRMYTLIHVGSGYELMMNGKLIARFIITGYEQGFLEVNLSETPYQIKTVESLKTYLTGGRTTKEVN
;
A
#
# COMPACT_ATOMS: atom_id res chain seq x y z
N MET A 1 1.42 7.99 4.76
CA MET A 1 0.85 7.07 5.76
C MET A 1 1.98 6.73 6.73
N ASP A 2 1.75 6.62 8.03
CA ASP A 2 2.82 6.27 8.97
C ASP A 2 3.00 4.74 9.10
N ILE A 3 4.17 4.31 9.60
CA ILE A 3 4.54 2.90 9.71
C ILE A 3 3.64 2.12 10.68
N LYS A 4 3.14 2.75 11.75
CA LYS A 4 2.27 2.07 12.72
C LYS A 4 0.93 1.73 12.09
N LEU A 5 0.38 2.65 11.30
CA LEU A 5 -0.84 2.42 10.52
C LEU A 5 -0.64 1.34 9.45
N ILE A 6 0.50 1.32 8.75
CA ILE A 6 0.82 0.27 7.76
C ILE A 6 0.89 -1.11 8.41
N LYS A 7 1.62 -1.24 9.54
CA LYS A 7 1.71 -2.48 10.31
C LYS A 7 0.34 -3.01 10.68
N LYS A 8 -0.48 -2.14 11.30
CA LYS A 8 -1.85 -2.50 11.67
C LYS A 8 -2.68 -3.01 10.48
N LEU A 9 -2.61 -2.33 9.33
CA LEU A 9 -3.37 -2.71 8.13
C LEU A 9 -2.90 -4.05 7.52
N ILE A 10 -1.64 -4.42 7.70
CA ILE A 10 -1.08 -5.70 7.24
C ILE A 10 -1.41 -6.81 8.23
N ASP A 11 -1.16 -6.58 9.52
CA ASP A 11 -1.37 -7.56 10.60
C ASP A 11 -2.86 -7.91 10.74
N GLU A 12 -3.73 -6.90 10.62
CA GLU A 12 -5.18 -7.03 10.67
C GLU A 12 -5.78 -6.86 9.26
N CYS A 13 -5.25 -7.58 8.27
CA CYS A 13 -5.71 -7.45 6.89
C CYS A 13 -7.24 -7.57 6.79
N GLY A 14 -7.89 -6.65 6.06
CA GLY A 14 -9.35 -6.50 6.02
C GLY A 14 -9.91 -5.50 7.06
N VAL A 15 -9.10 -4.93 7.95
CA VAL A 15 -9.52 -3.90 8.91
C VAL A 15 -9.37 -2.49 8.35
N LYS A 16 -10.30 -1.60 8.75
CA LYS A 16 -10.27 -0.18 8.43
C LYS A 16 -9.30 0.55 9.36
N GLY A 17 -8.29 1.18 8.78
CA GLY A 17 -7.40 2.12 9.46
C GLY A 17 -7.82 3.55 9.17
N TYR A 18 -7.64 4.46 10.13
CA TYR A 18 -7.99 5.87 9.96
C TYR A 18 -6.77 6.75 10.23
N ALA A 19 -6.54 7.75 9.38
CA ALA A 19 -5.57 8.81 9.63
C ALA A 19 -6.11 10.16 9.15
N LYS A 20 -6.18 11.14 10.05
CA LYS A 20 -6.88 12.43 9.84
C LYS A 20 -8.33 12.17 9.42
N TYR A 21 -8.75 12.67 8.26
CA TYR A 21 -10.11 12.53 7.70
C TYR A 21 -10.20 11.43 6.63
N ARG A 22 -9.34 10.43 6.70
CA ARG A 22 -9.16 9.43 5.64
C ARG A 22 -9.28 8.04 6.22
N MET A 23 -10.12 7.24 5.58
CA MET A 23 -10.25 5.81 5.85
C MET A 23 -9.36 5.07 4.86
N TYR A 24 -8.54 4.16 5.37
CA TYR A 24 -7.70 3.26 4.62
C TYR A 24 -8.16 1.83 4.89
N THR A 25 -8.11 0.99 3.87
CA THR A 25 -8.36 -0.44 4.04
C THR A 25 -7.39 -1.17 3.15
N LEU A 26 -6.69 -2.14 3.71
CA LEU A 26 -5.85 -3.04 2.95
C LEU A 26 -6.58 -4.37 2.86
N ILE A 27 -6.81 -4.85 1.64
CA ILE A 27 -7.52 -6.10 1.38
C ILE A 27 -6.53 -7.09 0.78
N HIS A 28 -6.41 -8.28 1.37
CA HIS A 28 -5.59 -9.35 0.79
C HIS A 28 -6.36 -10.01 -0.35
N VAL A 29 -5.80 -10.00 -1.56
CA VAL A 29 -6.42 -10.58 -2.76
C VAL A 29 -5.39 -11.47 -3.46
N GLY A 30 -5.63 -12.78 -3.45
CA GLY A 30 -4.70 -13.75 -4.04
C GLY A 30 -3.32 -13.69 -3.39
N SER A 31 -2.30 -13.36 -4.17
CA SER A 31 -0.92 -13.17 -3.72
C SER A 31 -0.56 -11.69 -3.52
N GLY A 32 -1.50 -10.85 -3.09
CA GLY A 32 -1.31 -9.40 -3.10
C GLY A 32 -2.21 -8.62 -2.15
N TYR A 33 -2.04 -7.30 -2.17
CA TYR A 33 -2.81 -6.34 -1.39
C TYR A 33 -3.45 -5.28 -2.27
N GLU A 34 -4.73 -5.01 -2.05
CA GLU A 34 -5.43 -3.85 -2.56
C GLU A 34 -5.50 -2.76 -1.50
N LEU A 35 -4.96 -1.59 -1.82
CA LEU A 35 -5.05 -0.41 -0.98
C LEU A 35 -6.27 0.41 -1.41
N MET A 36 -7.24 0.48 -0.50
CA MET A 36 -8.43 1.31 -0.62
C MET A 36 -8.25 2.57 0.21
N MET A 37 -8.72 3.70 -0.33
CA MET A 37 -8.81 4.97 0.38
C MET A 37 -10.21 5.56 0.21
N ASN A 38 -10.88 5.83 1.33
CA ASN A 38 -12.27 6.29 1.38
C ASN A 38 -13.21 5.40 0.54
N GLY A 39 -12.96 4.08 0.55
CA GLY A 39 -13.75 3.09 -0.20
C GLY A 39 -13.44 2.99 -1.69
N LYS A 40 -12.44 3.73 -2.21
CA LYS A 40 -11.99 3.64 -3.60
C LYS A 40 -10.63 2.97 -3.69
N LEU A 41 -10.43 2.11 -4.68
CA LEU A 41 -9.13 1.50 -4.97
C LEU A 41 -8.16 2.59 -5.42
N ILE A 42 -6.98 2.64 -4.80
CA ILE A 42 -5.91 3.58 -5.17
C ILE A 42 -4.62 2.89 -5.58
N ALA A 43 -4.37 1.65 -5.15
CA ALA A 43 -3.24 0.86 -5.62
C ALA A 43 -3.44 -0.64 -5.39
N ARG A 44 -2.77 -1.47 -6.18
CA ARG A 44 -2.64 -2.92 -5.96
C ARG A 44 -1.18 -3.33 -5.97
N PHE A 45 -0.80 -4.14 -5.00
CA PHE A 45 0.54 -4.67 -4.80
C PHE A 45 0.51 -6.18 -4.93
N ILE A 46 1.44 -6.77 -5.68
CA ILE A 46 1.66 -8.22 -5.71
C ILE A 46 2.82 -8.54 -4.78
N ILE A 47 2.62 -9.51 -3.89
CA ILE A 47 3.66 -10.11 -3.05
C ILE A 47 4.06 -11.44 -3.68
N THR A 48 5.23 -11.50 -4.30
CA THR A 48 5.81 -12.77 -4.77
C THR A 48 6.67 -13.37 -3.65
N GLY A 49 6.76 -14.70 -3.58
CA GLY A 49 7.56 -15.41 -2.57
C GLY A 49 9.07 -15.10 -2.61
N TYR A 50 9.53 -14.31 -3.60
CA TYR A 50 10.89 -13.80 -3.71
C TYR A 50 10.96 -12.35 -3.17
N GLU A 51 10.81 -12.22 -1.85
CA GLU A 51 11.15 -11.10 -0.96
C GLU A 51 10.74 -9.65 -1.30
N GLN A 52 10.25 -9.32 -2.49
CA GLN A 52 9.99 -7.95 -2.91
C GLN A 52 8.66 -7.88 -3.65
N GLY A 53 7.62 -7.46 -2.93
CA GLY A 53 6.38 -7.11 -3.57
C GLY A 53 6.55 -5.93 -4.53
N PHE A 54 5.82 -5.91 -5.63
CA PHE A 54 5.83 -4.80 -6.59
C PHE A 54 4.45 -4.18 -6.76
N LEU A 55 4.44 -2.93 -7.21
CA LEU A 55 3.23 -2.16 -7.48
C LEU A 55 2.69 -2.60 -8.85
N GLU A 56 1.55 -3.31 -8.86
CA GLU A 56 0.90 -3.78 -10.08
C GLU A 56 0.03 -2.69 -10.70
N VAL A 57 -0.76 -2.02 -9.87
CA VAL A 57 -1.69 -0.97 -10.30
C VAL A 57 -1.50 0.25 -9.43
N ASN A 58 -1.39 1.43 -10.05
CA ASN A 58 -1.38 2.71 -9.35
C ASN A 58 -2.47 3.64 -9.89
N LEU A 59 -3.48 3.90 -9.07
CA LEU A 59 -4.61 4.82 -9.37
C LEU A 59 -4.55 6.07 -8.49
N SER A 60 -3.39 6.37 -7.89
CA SER A 60 -3.24 7.59 -7.10
C SER A 60 -3.25 8.83 -7.99
N GLU A 61 -4.19 9.74 -7.77
CA GLU A 61 -4.34 10.98 -8.55
C GLU A 61 -3.83 12.20 -7.79
N THR A 62 -3.99 12.18 -6.47
CA THR A 62 -3.68 13.31 -5.61
C THR A 62 -2.31 13.16 -4.94
N PRO A 63 -1.63 14.26 -4.60
CA PRO A 63 -0.31 14.20 -3.92
C PRO A 63 -0.31 13.35 -2.65
N TYR A 64 -1.44 13.32 -1.92
CA TYR A 64 -1.55 12.52 -0.71
C TYR A 64 -1.77 11.03 -1.00
N GLN A 65 -2.48 10.67 -2.07
CA GLN A 65 -2.61 9.27 -2.50
C GLN A 65 -1.25 8.76 -2.95
N ILE A 66 -0.53 9.54 -3.77
CA ILE A 66 0.83 9.20 -4.25
C ILE A 66 1.74 8.90 -3.06
N LYS A 67 1.82 9.84 -2.11
CA LYS A 67 2.61 9.65 -0.88
C LYS A 67 2.19 8.42 -0.07
N THR A 68 0.89 8.09 -0.07
CA THR A 68 0.36 6.92 0.64
C THR A 68 0.81 5.62 -0.04
N VAL A 69 0.68 5.53 -1.36
CA VAL A 69 1.13 4.40 -2.18
C VAL A 69 2.64 4.22 -2.03
N GLU A 70 3.42 5.29 -2.11
CA GLU A 70 4.87 5.25 -1.90
C GLU A 70 5.23 4.75 -0.49
N SER A 71 4.58 5.27 0.56
CA SER A 71 4.85 4.83 1.94
C SER A 71 4.63 3.33 2.10
N LEU A 72 3.57 2.79 1.48
CA LEU A 72 3.26 1.37 1.52
C LEU A 72 4.25 0.55 0.67
N LYS A 73 4.58 1.02 -0.53
CA LYS A 73 5.59 0.41 -1.40
C LYS A 73 6.92 0.28 -0.67
N THR A 74 7.43 1.38 -0.10
CA THR A 74 8.68 1.41 0.67
C THR A 74 8.64 0.44 1.84
N TYR A 75 7.51 0.32 2.53
CA TYR A 75 7.36 -0.64 3.62
C TYR A 75 7.44 -2.08 3.11
N LEU A 76 6.69 -2.42 2.06
CA LEU A 76 6.64 -3.77 1.49
C LEU A 76 7.96 -4.21 0.83
N THR A 77 8.77 -3.27 0.34
CA THR A 77 10.09 -3.57 -0.27
C THR A 77 11.27 -3.43 0.70
N GLY A 78 11.01 -3.19 2.00
CA GLY A 78 12.07 -3.05 3.01
C GLY A 78 12.95 -1.80 2.83
N GLY A 79 12.39 -0.71 2.30
CA GLY A 79 13.12 0.54 2.10
C GLY A 79 13.99 0.60 0.84
N ARG A 80 14.03 -0.48 0.04
CA ARG A 80 14.64 -0.45 -1.28
C ARG A 80 13.67 0.26 -2.22
N THR A 81 13.84 1.56 -2.36
CA THR A 81 13.35 2.28 -3.55
C THR A 81 13.98 1.58 -4.74
N THR A 82 13.14 0.93 -5.57
CA THR A 82 13.54 0.56 -6.93
C THR A 82 14.14 1.81 -7.54
N LYS A 83 15.48 1.88 -7.64
CA LYS A 83 16.14 2.78 -8.57
C LYS A 83 15.49 2.46 -9.90
N GLU A 84 14.84 3.48 -10.48
CA GLU A 84 14.39 3.41 -11.87
C GLU A 84 15.57 2.91 -12.70
N VAL A 85 15.40 1.72 -13.27
CA VAL A 85 16.33 1.21 -14.27
C VAL A 85 15.88 1.87 -15.56
N ASN A 86 16.67 2.88 -15.97
CA ASN A 86 16.73 3.59 -17.26
C ASN A 86 15.61 3.33 -18.29
#